data_AF-A0A846NFB4-F1
#
_entry.id   AF-A0A846NFB4-F1
#
_cell.length_a   1.000
_cell.length_b   1.000
_cell.length_c   1.000
_cell.angle_alpha   90.00
_cell.angle_beta   90.00
_cell.angle_gamma   90.00
#
_symmetry.space_group_name_H-M   'P 1'
#
loop_
_entity.id
_entity.type
_entity.pdbx_description
1 polymer ?
#
loop_
_entity_poly.entity_id
_entity_poly.type
_entity_poly.pdbx_seq_one_letter_code
_entity_poly.pdbx_strand_id
1 'polypeptide(L)'
;MMLRSVEKMNSTWDVIQIGKRFLDERGHKTGRILSSKLEEREPNFYWDYALKFERPDIRGLRSCWVIRFEQAKRPGHFFEVWIDASEHLVVGGSSCR
;
A
#
# COMPACT_ATOMS: atom_id res chain seq x y z
N MET A 1 10.82 -21.10 30.40
CA MET A 1 11.63 -20.31 29.43
C MET A 1 10.69 -19.90 28.32
N MET A 2 10.15 -18.67 28.35
CA MET A 2 9.19 -18.19 27.35
C MET A 2 9.93 -17.72 26.10
N LEU A 3 9.80 -18.43 25.00
CA LEU A 3 10.02 -17.87 23.68
C LEU A 3 8.77 -17.04 23.34
N ARG A 4 8.79 -15.75 23.67
CA ARG A 4 7.85 -14.80 23.08
C ARG A 4 8.33 -14.55 21.65
N SER A 5 7.81 -15.34 20.71
CA SER A 5 7.87 -15.01 19.29
C SER A 5 7.27 -13.62 19.12
N VAL A 6 8.10 -12.66 18.73
CA VAL A 6 7.68 -11.30 18.39
C VAL A 6 7.05 -11.37 16.99
N GLU A 7 5.85 -11.91 16.90
CA GLU A 7 4.98 -11.66 15.76
C GLU A 7 4.40 -10.27 15.97
N LYS A 8 5.06 -9.25 15.42
CA LYS A 8 4.41 -7.96 15.20
C LYS A 8 3.32 -8.19 14.15
N MET A 9 2.14 -8.61 14.62
CA MET A 9 0.87 -8.40 13.91
C MET A 9 0.72 -6.89 13.72
N ASN A 10 1.22 -6.35 12.61
CA ASN A 10 0.85 -5.01 12.20
C ASN A 10 -0.63 -5.06 11.87
N SER A 11 -1.43 -4.29 12.60
CA SER A 11 -2.87 -4.31 12.43
C SER A 11 -3.18 -3.83 11.00
N THR A 12 -4.25 -4.33 10.40
CA THR A 12 -4.72 -3.83 9.08
C THR A 12 -4.84 -2.29 9.07
N TRP A 13 -5.10 -1.70 10.25
CA TRP A 13 -5.12 -0.25 10.45
C TRP A 13 -3.77 0.42 10.20
N ASP A 14 -2.65 -0.14 10.67
CA ASP A 14 -1.32 0.46 10.47
C ASP A 14 -1.00 0.58 8.97
N VAL A 15 -1.32 -0.47 8.22
CA VAL A 15 -1.11 -0.51 6.77
C VAL A 15 -2.02 0.47 6.03
N ILE A 16 -3.28 0.59 6.47
CA ILE A 16 -4.21 1.61 5.95
C ILE A 16 -3.65 3.02 6.17
N GLN A 17 -3.08 3.31 7.34
CA GLN A 17 -2.49 4.62 7.62
C GLN A 17 -1.27 4.91 6.76
N ILE A 18 -0.43 3.90 6.47
CA ILE A 18 0.69 4.04 5.54
C ILE A 18 0.19 4.46 4.16
N GLY A 19 -0.78 3.74 3.60
CA GLY A 19 -1.32 4.03 2.27
C GLY A 19 -1.99 5.40 2.20
N LYS A 20 -2.76 5.76 3.23
CA LYS A 20 -3.42 7.06 3.32
C LYS A 20 -2.41 8.20 3.37
N ARG A 21 -1.44 8.13 4.30
CA ARG A 21 -0.40 9.16 4.46
C ARG A 21 0.39 9.36 3.16
N PHE A 22 0.77 8.26 2.51
CA PHE A 22 1.50 8.29 1.25
C PHE A 22 0.74 9.04 0.12
N LEU A 23 -0.57 8.83 0.02
CA LEU A 23 -1.42 9.53 -0.94
C LEU A 23 -1.62 11.00 -0.57
N ASP A 24 -1.84 11.29 0.71
CA ASP A 24 -2.02 12.66 1.21
C ASP A 24 -0.76 13.52 0.97
N GLU A 25 0.45 12.97 1.20
CA GLU A 25 1.74 13.61 0.91
C GLU A 25 1.94 13.94 -0.58
N ARG A 26 1.27 13.21 -1.48
CA ARG A 26 1.26 13.44 -2.94
C ARG A 26 0.07 14.29 -3.40
N GLY A 27 -0.72 14.82 -2.48
CA GLY A 27 -1.89 15.67 -2.78
C GLY A 27 -3.15 14.90 -3.19
N HIS A 28 -3.17 13.57 -3.08
CA HIS A 28 -4.31 12.72 -3.41
C HIS A 28 -5.23 12.55 -2.19
N LYS A 29 -6.26 13.40 -2.09
CA LYS A 29 -7.23 13.31 -0.99
C LYS A 29 -8.08 12.04 -1.06
N THR A 30 -7.95 11.19 -0.05
CA THR A 30 -8.73 9.96 0.11
C THR A 30 -10.03 10.18 0.91
N GLY A 31 -11.10 9.48 0.51
CA GLY A 31 -12.33 9.32 1.27
C GLY A 31 -12.31 8.08 2.16
N ARG A 32 -13.41 7.32 2.18
CA ARG A 32 -13.52 6.07 2.96
C ARG A 32 -12.66 4.95 2.36
N ILE A 33 -12.34 3.97 3.20
CA ILE A 33 -11.70 2.73 2.78
C ILE A 33 -12.76 1.84 2.12
N LEU A 34 -12.46 1.34 0.92
CA LEU A 34 -13.35 0.46 0.17
C LEU A 34 -13.00 -1.02 0.38
N SER A 35 -11.71 -1.35 0.44
CA SER A 35 -11.24 -2.72 0.69
C SER A 35 -9.80 -2.74 1.18
N SER A 36 -9.44 -3.78 1.93
CA SER A 36 -8.06 -4.14 2.28
C SER A 36 -7.91 -5.66 2.25
N LYS A 37 -6.89 -6.17 1.55
CA LYS A 37 -6.63 -7.61 1.41
C LYS A 37 -5.15 -7.88 1.14
N LEU A 38 -4.67 -9.06 1.51
CA LEU A 38 -3.37 -9.57 1.07
C LEU A 38 -3.49 -10.20 -0.31
N GLU A 39 -2.59 -9.85 -1.23
CA GLU A 39 -2.45 -10.50 -2.54
C GLU A 39 -0.99 -10.53 -2.97
N GLU A 40 -0.62 -11.50 -3.81
CA GLU A 40 0.66 -11.46 -4.50
C GLU A 40 0.61 -10.48 -5.67
N ARG A 41 1.56 -9.54 -5.70
CA ARG A 41 1.67 -8.51 -6.74
C ARG A 41 3.12 -8.38 -7.18
N GLU A 42 3.31 -8.12 -8.47
CA GLU A 42 4.58 -7.62 -8.99
C GLU A 42 4.56 -6.09 -8.87
N PRO A 43 5.52 -5.48 -8.15
CA PRO A 43 5.63 -4.02 -8.03
C PRO A 43 5.64 -3.30 -9.37
N ASN A 44 4.83 -2.25 -9.48
CA ASN A 44 4.72 -1.46 -10.71
C ASN A 44 5.21 -0.01 -10.58
N PHE A 45 5.56 0.43 -9.36
CA PHE A 45 6.11 1.76 -9.07
C PHE A 45 5.27 2.93 -9.62
N TYR A 46 3.97 2.72 -9.89
CA TYR A 46 3.10 3.71 -10.51
C TYR A 46 3.04 5.03 -9.71
N TRP A 47 3.01 4.91 -8.38
CA TRP A 47 2.92 6.06 -7.48
C TRP A 47 4.28 6.63 -7.06
N ASP A 48 5.36 5.87 -7.22
CA ASP A 48 6.71 6.26 -6.80
C ASP A 48 7.75 5.69 -7.76
N TYR A 49 8.05 6.46 -8.80
CA TYR A 49 9.00 6.05 -9.83
C TYR A 49 10.45 6.05 -9.33
N ALA A 50 10.79 6.88 -8.34
CA ALA A 50 12.15 6.95 -7.79
C ALA A 50 12.52 5.64 -7.08
N LEU A 51 11.55 5.05 -6.39
CA LEU A 51 11.70 3.78 -5.68
C LEU A 51 12.22 2.64 -6.59
N LYS A 52 11.87 2.66 -7.88
CA LYS A 52 12.37 1.69 -8.88
C LYS A 52 13.91 1.66 -8.97
N PHE A 53 14.56 2.80 -8.74
CA PHE A 53 16.02 2.95 -8.81
C PHE A 53 16.68 2.82 -7.43
N GLU A 54 16.03 3.33 -6.38
CA GLU A 54 16.55 3.27 -5.01
C GLU A 54 16.51 1.85 -4.43
N ARG A 55 15.50 1.06 -4.81
CA ARG A 55 15.29 -0.31 -4.34
C ARG A 55 15.16 -1.26 -5.54
N PRO A 56 16.25 -1.57 -6.25
CA PRO A 56 16.19 -2.49 -7.39
C PRO A 56 15.88 -3.94 -6.96
N ASP A 57 16.06 -4.27 -5.68
CA ASP A 57 15.79 -5.57 -5.08
C ASP A 57 14.29 -5.89 -4.97
N ILE A 58 13.40 -4.89 -5.01
CA ILE A 58 11.94 -5.08 -4.86
C ILE A 58 11.20 -5.25 -6.20
N ARG A 59 11.77 -5.97 -7.17
CA ARG A 59 11.16 -6.16 -8.51
C ARG A 59 10.41 -7.48 -8.70
N GLY A 60 10.55 -8.43 -7.78
CA GLY A 60 9.89 -9.73 -7.86
C GLY A 60 8.43 -9.72 -7.40
N LEU A 61 7.74 -10.84 -7.60
CA LEU A 61 6.43 -11.09 -7.01
C LEU A 61 6.54 -11.06 -5.47
N ARG A 62 5.67 -10.28 -4.81
CA ARG A 62 5.68 -10.10 -3.35
C ARG A 62 4.29 -10.11 -2.76
N SER A 63 4.18 -10.57 -1.52
CA SER A 63 2.96 -10.46 -0.75
C SER A 63 2.72 -9.00 -0.36
N CYS A 64 1.63 -8.42 -0.86
CA CYS A 64 1.30 -7.02 -0.67
C CYS A 64 -0.09 -6.87 -0.06
N TRP A 65 -0.22 -5.91 0.86
CA TRP A 65 -1.51 -5.35 1.19
C TRP A 65 -2.00 -4.47 0.05
N VAL A 66 -3.13 -4.84 -0.53
CA VAL A 66 -3.83 -4.07 -1.57
C VAL A 66 -4.97 -3.31 -0.90
N ILE A 67 -4.82 -1.99 -0.81
CA ILE A 67 -5.78 -1.11 -0.13
C ILE A 67 -6.43 -0.18 -1.15
N ARG A 68 -7.76 -0.14 -1.16
CA ARG A 68 -8.54 0.79 -1.97
C ARG A 68 -9.16 1.88 -1.12
N PHE A 69 -8.91 3.12 -1.51
CA PHE A 69 -9.52 4.32 -0.94
C PHE A 69 -10.44 4.95 -1.99
N GLU A 70 -11.62 5.40 -1.59
CA GLU A 70 -12.45 6.23 -2.46
C GLU A 70 -11.75 7.57 -2.74
N GLN A 71 -11.89 8.12 -3.93
CA GLN A 71 -11.37 9.45 -4.23
C GLN A 71 -12.29 10.52 -3.63
N ALA A 72 -11.79 11.38 -2.72
CA ALA A 72 -12.64 12.28 -1.94
C ALA A 72 -13.50 13.23 -2.79
N LYS A 73 -13.03 13.63 -3.98
CA LYS A 73 -13.73 14.54 -4.89
C LYS A 73 -14.48 13.82 -6.01
N ARG A 74 -14.40 12.50 -6.09
CA ARG A 74 -14.94 11.70 -7.21
C ARG A 74 -15.54 10.39 -6.66
N PRO A 75 -16.76 10.45 -6.08
CA PRO A 75 -17.43 9.26 -5.55
C PRO A 75 -17.54 8.15 -6.59
N GLY A 76 -17.37 6.90 -6.17
CA GLY A 76 -17.34 5.74 -7.08
C GLY A 76 -15.98 5.51 -7.79
N HIS A 77 -15.05 6.46 -7.74
CA HIS A 77 -13.66 6.25 -8.17
C HIS A 77 -12.76 5.91 -6.98
N PHE A 78 -11.65 5.20 -7.24
CA PHE A 78 -10.73 4.77 -6.20
C PHE A 78 -9.26 5.03 -6.53
N PHE A 79 -8.46 5.18 -5.47
CA PHE A 79 -7.02 4.95 -5.46
C PHE A 79 -6.75 3.57 -4.89
N GLU A 80 -5.85 2.83 -5.50
CA GLU A 80 -5.37 1.54 -5.03
C GLU A 80 -3.88 1.66 -4.73
N VAL A 81 -3.48 1.25 -3.53
CA VAL A 81 -2.09 1.30 -3.06
C VAL A 81 -1.67 -0.11 -2.69
N TRP A 82 -0.48 -0.52 -3.15
CA TRP A 82 0.11 -1.81 -2.83
C TRP A 82 1.27 -1.59 -1.86
N ILE A 83 1.14 -2.15 -0.67
CA ILE A 83 2.13 -2.00 0.41
C ILE A 83 2.75 -3.36 0.67
N ASP A 84 4.08 -3.45 0.55
CA ASP A 84 4.80 -4.68 0.82
C ASP A 84 4.55 -5.15 2.27
N ALA A 85 4.12 -6.40 2.44
CA ALA A 85 3.72 -6.91 3.75
C ALA A 85 4.90 -7.08 4.72
N SER A 86 6.13 -7.22 4.20
CA SER A 86 7.33 -7.39 5.02
C SER A 86 7.94 -6.04 5.38
N GLU A 87 8.09 -5.16 4.39
CA GLU A 87 8.85 -3.91 4.51
C GLU A 87 7.97 -2.69 4.82
N HIS A 88 6.65 -2.79 4.67
CA HIS A 88 5.71 -1.69 4.92
C HIS A 88 5.95 -0.46 4.03
N LEU A 89 6.42 -0.71 2.81
CA LEU A 89 6.68 0.30 1.79
C LEU A 89 5.64 0.24 0.69
N VAL A 90 5.25 1.40 0.15
CA VAL A 90 4.38 1.45 -1.03
C VAL A 90 5.20 1.09 -2.26
N VAL A 91 4.88 -0.04 -2.89
CA VAL A 91 5.64 -0.61 -4.02
C VAL A 91 4.88 -0.53 -5.34
N GLY A 92 3.64 -0.07 -5.31
CA GLY A 92 2.84 0.08 -6.51
C GLY A 92 1.42 0.48 -6.21
N GLY A 93 0.58 0.36 -7.24
CA GLY A 93 -0.83 0.65 -7.14
C GLY A 93 -1.47 0.97 -8.48
N SER A 94 -2.70 1.45 -8.42
CA SER A 94 -3.45 1.87 -9.59
C SER A 94 -4.49 2.93 -9.19
N SER A 95 -5.15 3.52 -10.17
CA SER A 95 -6.32 4.38 -9.93
C SER A 95 -7.29 4.20 -11.08
N CYS A 96 -8.58 4.07 -10.81
CA CYS A 96 -9.55 4.20 -11.90
C CYS A 96 -9.71 5.68 -12.26
N ARG A 97 -9.72 5.96 -13.57
CA ARG A 97 -9.90 7.31 -14.11
C ARG A 97 -11.34 7.71 -14.16
#